data_AF-A0A8T4IZP6-F1
#
_entry.id   AF-A0A8T4IZP6-F1
#
_cell.length_a   1.000
_cell.length_b   1.000
_cell.length_c   1.000
_cell.angle_alpha   90.00
_cell.angle_beta   90.00
_cell.angle_gamma   90.00
#
_symmetry.space_group_name_H-M   'P 1'
#
loop_
_entity.id
_entity.type
_entity.pdbx_description
1 polymer ?
#
loop_
_entity_poly.entity_id
_entity_poly.type
_entity_poly.pdbx_seq_one_letter_code
_entity_poly.pdbx_strand_id
1 'polypeptide(L)'
;ALLPLLWAAGVPGGTLRTAAVLVVQPLWFVGVYAGVTALTPYCVRATERLGAWAAAPLLAAVAVVDVLRYGPWAEAVPSWVGMVNLLPGWLFAYQLGVSWGEGRLARRGGVLLLGGGAALFAVLLLVFHYPASMVGVPGEARTNSHPPSLLVLALAGVQCGAAVLLRDRLGALLRRPALWAPVVLINLSAMTIFCWHQSAMLAAAVPSAFAGTFAGLTTVPDSLGWVLARLAWMPVFALALVAIGSVTRRFEAPWKGVTGARKAVAALLAAAFALYAFAVV
;
A
#
# COMPACT_ATOMS: atom_id res chain seq x y z
N ALA A 1 -11.15 16.02 -15.44
CA ALA A 1 -11.56 16.06 -16.86
C ALA A 1 -12.50 14.92 -17.23
N LEU A 2 -12.24 13.66 -16.84
CA LEU A 2 -13.09 12.52 -17.22
C LEU A 2 -14.48 12.50 -16.52
N LEU A 3 -14.56 12.86 -15.24
CA LEU A 3 -15.82 12.77 -14.47
C LEU A 3 -16.96 13.65 -15.02
N PRO A 4 -16.76 14.93 -15.41
CA PRO A 4 -17.81 15.73 -16.03
C PRO A 4 -18.29 15.18 -17.37
N LEU A 5 -17.38 14.59 -18.16
CA LEU A 5 -17.73 13.97 -19.46
C LEU A 5 -18.57 12.71 -19.25
N LEU A 6 -18.22 11.88 -18.26
CA LEU A 6 -19.01 10.69 -17.93
C LEU A 6 -20.37 11.05 -17.33
N TRP A 7 -20.45 12.12 -16.53
CA TRP A 7 -21.72 12.66 -16.05
C TRP A 7 -22.59 13.13 -17.21
N ALA A 8 -22.01 13.86 -18.17
CA ALA A 8 -22.72 14.29 -19.39
C ALA A 8 -23.14 13.10 -20.28
N ALA A 9 -22.41 11.98 -20.25
CA ALA A 9 -22.76 10.73 -20.93
C ALA A 9 -23.81 9.88 -20.18
N GLY A 10 -24.40 10.41 -19.09
CA GLY A 10 -25.49 9.75 -18.36
C GLY A 10 -25.05 8.70 -17.34
N VAL A 11 -23.76 8.65 -16.97
CA VAL A 11 -23.29 7.72 -15.93
C VAL A 11 -23.87 8.11 -14.57
N PRO A 12 -24.48 7.16 -13.82
CA PRO A 12 -25.05 7.45 -12.51
C PRO A 12 -24.02 8.06 -11.55
N GLY A 13 -24.46 9.05 -10.76
CA GLY A 13 -23.59 9.75 -9.80
C GLY A 13 -22.94 8.82 -8.78
N GLY A 14 -23.62 7.75 -8.38
CA GLY A 14 -23.05 6.70 -7.50
C GLY A 14 -21.83 6.02 -8.13
N THR A 15 -21.90 5.66 -9.41
CA THR A 15 -20.78 5.06 -10.15
C THR A 15 -19.61 6.03 -10.29
N LEU A 16 -19.90 7.32 -10.55
CA LEU A 16 -18.87 8.36 -10.61
C LEU A 16 -18.17 8.55 -9.26
N ARG A 17 -18.93 8.54 -8.16
CA ARG A 17 -18.40 8.59 -6.80
C ARG A 17 -17.51 7.38 -6.52
N THR A 18 -17.97 6.17 -6.85
CA THR A 18 -17.18 4.95 -6.67
C THR A 18 -15.88 4.99 -7.47
N ALA A 19 -15.92 5.43 -8.74
CA ALA A 19 -14.73 5.57 -9.57
C ALA A 19 -13.75 6.61 -8.98
N ALA A 20 -14.26 7.75 -8.49
CA ALA A 20 -13.43 8.77 -7.85
C ALA A 20 -12.79 8.25 -6.56
N VAL A 21 -13.56 7.56 -5.71
CA VAL A 21 -13.07 6.96 -4.47
C VAL A 21 -11.99 5.93 -4.78
N LEU A 22 -12.18 5.03 -5.75
CA LEU A 22 -11.17 4.02 -6.10
C LEU A 22 -9.81 4.62 -6.53
N VAL A 23 -9.82 5.80 -7.17
CA VAL A 23 -8.59 6.50 -7.57
C VAL A 23 -7.96 7.24 -6.40
N VAL A 24 -8.78 7.90 -5.56
CA VAL A 24 -8.30 8.76 -4.48
C VAL A 24 -7.91 7.97 -3.23
N GLN A 25 -8.65 6.90 -2.92
CA GLN A 25 -8.52 6.12 -1.70
C GLN A 25 -7.11 5.53 -1.50
N PRO A 26 -6.36 5.08 -2.52
CA PRO A 26 -4.98 4.64 -2.26
C PRO A 26 -4.03 5.80 -1.92
N LEU A 27 -4.33 7.03 -2.34
CA LEU A 27 -3.39 8.15 -2.30
C LEU A 27 -3.11 8.70 -0.90
N TRP A 28 -3.92 8.42 0.14
CA TRP A 28 -3.59 8.81 1.52
C TRP A 28 -2.27 8.17 1.98
N PHE A 29 -1.94 6.98 1.45
CA PHE A 29 -0.70 6.30 1.79
C PHE A 29 0.53 7.10 1.35
N VAL A 30 0.43 7.99 0.35
CA VAL A 30 1.53 8.92 0.00
C VAL A 30 1.89 9.81 1.19
N GLY A 31 0.88 10.29 1.92
CA GLY A 31 1.08 11.10 3.12
C GLY A 31 1.77 10.30 4.23
N VAL A 32 1.33 9.06 4.45
CA VAL A 32 1.98 8.16 5.41
C VAL A 32 3.40 7.81 5.00
N TYR A 33 3.63 7.48 3.72
CA TYR A 33 4.95 7.17 3.18
C TYR A 33 5.91 8.35 3.37
N ALA A 34 5.45 9.58 3.12
CA ALA A 34 6.21 10.79 3.39
C ALA A 34 6.53 10.93 4.89
N GLY A 35 5.56 10.70 5.77
CA GLY A 35 5.77 10.74 7.22
C GLY A 35 6.78 9.69 7.71
N VAL A 36 6.62 8.44 7.28
CA VAL A 36 7.54 7.34 7.60
C VAL A 36 8.96 7.63 7.08
N THR A 37 9.07 8.16 5.86
CA THR A 37 10.37 8.55 5.27
C THR A 37 10.99 9.77 5.98
N ALA A 38 10.18 10.70 6.50
CA ALA A 38 10.71 11.78 7.32
C ALA A 38 11.26 11.26 8.66
N LEU A 39 10.77 10.12 9.14
CA LEU A 39 11.21 9.48 10.38
C LEU A 39 12.42 8.55 10.21
N THR A 40 12.99 8.41 9.02
CA THR A 40 14.18 7.57 8.78
C THR A 40 15.33 7.83 9.76
N PRO A 41 15.71 9.08 10.09
CA PRO A 41 16.81 9.32 11.04
C PRO A 41 16.56 8.72 12.43
N TYR A 42 15.30 8.67 12.87
CA TYR A 42 14.92 8.03 14.13
C TYR A 42 14.93 6.51 14.01
N CYS A 43 14.49 5.97 12.87
CA CYS A 43 14.52 4.53 12.61
C CYS A 43 15.95 3.97 12.56
N VAL A 44 16.88 4.74 11.99
CA VAL A 44 18.32 4.42 11.96
C VAL A 44 18.86 4.45 13.39
N ARG A 45 18.63 5.52 14.15
CA ARG A 45 19.05 5.61 15.57
C ARG A 45 18.48 4.48 16.44
N ALA A 46 17.22 4.12 16.23
CA ALA A 46 16.60 3.00 16.93
C ALA A 46 17.26 1.66 16.56
N THR A 47 17.58 1.46 15.28
CA THR A 47 18.32 0.29 14.78
C THR A 47 19.74 0.21 15.33
N GLU A 48 20.45 1.33 15.44
CA GLU A 48 21.79 1.36 16.01
C GLU A 48 21.79 0.90 17.48
N ARG A 49 20.76 1.26 18.24
CA ARG A 49 20.62 0.93 19.68
C ARG A 49 20.06 -0.47 19.93
N LEU A 50 19.03 -0.86 19.18
CA LEU A 50 18.23 -2.07 19.45
C LEU A 50 18.42 -3.17 18.39
N GLY A 51 19.14 -2.89 17.31
CA GLY A 51 19.26 -3.80 16.17
C GLY A 51 17.90 -4.13 15.57
N ALA A 52 17.66 -5.42 15.30
CA ALA A 52 16.38 -5.92 14.79
C ALA A 52 15.20 -5.74 15.77
N TRP A 53 15.46 -5.54 17.07
CA TRP A 53 14.42 -5.32 18.07
C TRP A 53 13.80 -3.92 18.01
N ALA A 54 14.33 -3.02 17.19
CA ALA A 54 13.77 -1.68 16.98
C ALA A 54 12.30 -1.70 16.50
N ALA A 55 11.87 -2.79 15.84
CA ALA A 55 10.49 -2.96 15.40
C ALA A 55 9.53 -3.47 16.49
N ALA A 56 10.04 -4.00 17.61
CA ALA A 56 9.20 -4.61 18.65
C ALA A 56 8.27 -3.61 19.38
N PRO A 57 8.67 -2.37 19.69
CA PRO A 57 7.76 -1.38 20.27
C PRO A 57 6.59 -1.03 19.33
N LEU A 58 6.84 -1.02 18.01
CA LEU A 58 5.81 -0.75 17.00
C LEU A 58 4.79 -1.90 16.94
N LEU A 59 5.28 -3.14 16.97
CA LEU A 59 4.44 -4.33 17.08
C LEU A 59 3.61 -4.32 18.37
N ALA A 60 4.22 -3.99 19.50
CA ALA A 60 3.54 -3.92 20.79
C ALA A 60 2.46 -2.84 20.80
N ALA A 61 2.73 -1.65 20.26
CA ALA A 61 1.74 -0.58 20.14
C ALA A 61 0.52 -1.04 19.33
N VAL A 62 0.75 -1.68 18.18
CA VAL A 62 -0.33 -2.21 17.33
C VAL A 62 -1.12 -3.30 18.04
N ALA A 63 -0.45 -4.23 18.71
CA ALA A 63 -1.10 -5.30 19.45
C ALA A 63 -1.99 -4.76 20.59
N VAL A 64 -1.50 -3.78 21.36
CA VAL A 64 -2.28 -3.15 22.44
C VAL A 64 -3.52 -2.48 21.88
N VAL A 65 -3.39 -1.68 20.82
CA VAL A 65 -4.52 -1.00 20.20
C VAL A 65 -5.52 -2.00 19.62
N ASP A 66 -5.06 -3.08 18.98
CA ASP A 66 -5.96 -4.12 18.47
C ASP A 66 -6.72 -4.85 19.59
N VAL A 67 -6.07 -5.14 20.72
CA VAL A 67 -6.75 -5.69 21.90
C VAL A 67 -7.77 -4.71 22.46
N LEU A 68 -7.49 -3.41 22.47
CA LEU A 68 -8.45 -2.39 22.89
C LEU A 68 -9.65 -2.29 21.93
N ARG A 69 -9.42 -2.46 20.62
CA ARG A 69 -10.46 -2.35 19.59
C ARG A 69 -11.33 -3.59 19.45
N TYR A 70 -10.75 -4.77 19.67
CA TYR A 70 -11.39 -6.05 19.36
C TYR A 70 -11.56 -6.96 20.59
N GLY A 71 -10.99 -6.58 21.73
CA GLY A 71 -11.07 -7.33 22.97
C GLY A 71 -12.27 -6.95 23.84
N PRO A 72 -12.25 -7.36 25.13
CA PRO A 72 -13.40 -7.23 26.04
C PRO A 72 -13.86 -5.80 26.30
N TRP A 73 -12.99 -4.80 26.09
CA TRP A 73 -13.28 -3.39 26.33
C TRP A 73 -13.70 -2.62 25.07
N ALA A 74 -13.90 -3.29 23.94
CA ALA A 74 -14.15 -2.66 22.65
C ALA A 74 -15.30 -1.64 22.67
N GLU A 75 -16.37 -1.90 23.43
CA GLU A 75 -17.52 -0.99 23.54
C GLU A 75 -17.21 0.29 24.33
N ALA A 76 -16.24 0.25 25.25
CA ALA A 76 -15.82 1.38 26.07
C ALA A 76 -14.70 2.21 25.43
N VAL A 77 -14.04 1.68 24.40
CA VAL A 77 -12.90 2.31 23.74
C VAL A 77 -13.39 3.21 22.60
N PRO A 78 -13.01 4.51 22.58
CA PRO A 78 -13.38 5.39 21.49
C PRO A 78 -12.86 4.88 20.14
N SER A 79 -13.68 5.01 19.09
CA SER A 79 -13.34 4.53 17.73
C SER A 79 -12.04 5.14 17.18
N TRP A 80 -11.70 6.37 17.58
CA TRP A 80 -10.49 7.06 17.16
C TRP A 80 -9.19 6.43 17.68
N VAL A 81 -9.24 5.59 18.72
CA VAL A 81 -8.05 4.92 19.27
C VAL A 81 -7.39 4.04 18.22
N GLY A 82 -8.15 3.47 17.28
CA GLY A 82 -7.55 2.70 16.20
C GLY A 82 -6.62 3.50 15.30
N MET A 83 -6.84 4.81 15.16
CA MET A 83 -6.03 5.66 14.30
C MET A 83 -4.60 5.80 14.84
N VAL A 84 -4.38 5.49 16.12
CA VAL A 84 -3.03 5.37 16.70
C VAL A 84 -2.20 4.32 15.97
N ASN A 85 -2.79 3.26 15.41
CA ASN A 85 -2.07 2.23 14.66
C ASN A 85 -1.56 2.70 13.30
N LEU A 86 -2.01 3.85 12.80
CA LEU A 86 -1.62 4.34 11.48
C LEU A 86 -0.11 4.46 11.37
N LEU A 87 0.53 5.20 12.28
CA LEU A 87 1.97 5.38 12.25
C LEU A 87 2.76 4.09 12.58
N PRO A 88 2.60 3.45 13.74
CA PRO A 88 3.41 2.29 14.12
C PRO A 88 3.19 1.09 13.19
N GLY A 89 1.99 0.91 12.64
CA GLY A 89 1.71 -0.22 11.75
C GLY A 89 2.48 -0.14 10.43
N TRP A 90 2.51 1.03 9.79
CA TRP A 90 3.30 1.22 8.57
C TRP A 90 4.81 1.38 8.86
N LEU A 91 5.15 2.01 9.99
CA LEU A 91 6.53 2.16 10.43
C LEU A 91 7.16 0.81 10.78
N PHE A 92 6.39 -0.20 11.19
CA PHE A 92 6.90 -1.53 11.51
C PHE A 92 7.64 -2.16 10.32
N ALA A 93 6.99 -2.25 9.16
CA ALA A 93 7.61 -2.81 7.95
C ALA A 93 8.82 -1.97 7.50
N TYR A 94 8.70 -0.64 7.61
CA TYR A 94 9.79 0.28 7.29
C TYR A 94 11.01 0.08 8.21
N GLN A 95 10.77 -0.03 9.52
CA GLN A 95 11.79 -0.25 10.53
C GLN A 95 12.52 -1.57 10.32
N LEU A 96 11.80 -2.65 9.95
CA LEU A 96 12.41 -3.91 9.54
C LEU A 96 13.31 -3.75 8.31
N GLY A 97 12.86 -2.96 7.33
CA GLY A 97 13.65 -2.60 6.14
C GLY A 97 14.94 -1.84 6.50
N VAL A 98 14.85 -0.85 7.39
CA VAL A 98 16.03 -0.12 7.90
C VAL A 98 16.97 -1.06 8.65
N SER A 99 16.46 -1.90 9.55
CA SER A 99 17.27 -2.87 10.28
C SER A 99 17.93 -3.90 9.35
N TRP A 100 17.31 -4.24 8.23
CA TRP A 100 17.93 -5.08 7.21
C TRP A 100 18.99 -4.35 6.39
N GLY A 101 18.75 -3.11 5.99
CA GLY A 101 19.71 -2.25 5.29
C GLY A 101 20.98 -1.99 6.10
N GLU A 102 20.83 -1.78 7.40
CA GLU A 102 21.95 -1.60 8.37
C GLU A 102 22.63 -2.92 8.76
N GLY A 103 22.25 -4.06 8.14
CA GLY A 103 22.83 -5.37 8.44
C GLY A 103 22.51 -5.91 9.84
N ARG A 104 21.55 -5.32 10.56
CA ARG A 104 21.14 -5.73 11.91
C ARG A 104 20.10 -6.85 11.92
N LEU A 105 19.44 -7.11 10.78
CA LEU A 105 18.49 -8.21 10.62
C LEU A 105 19.16 -9.44 9.98
N ALA A 106 19.67 -10.33 10.81
CA ALA A 106 20.33 -11.56 10.38
C ALA A 106 19.35 -12.65 9.91
N ARG A 107 19.88 -13.71 9.30
CA ARG A 107 19.11 -14.88 8.83
C ARG A 107 18.19 -15.48 9.90
N ARG A 108 18.65 -15.55 11.17
CA ARG A 108 17.83 -16.02 12.30
C ARG A 108 16.60 -15.14 12.52
N GLY A 109 16.77 -13.81 12.43
CA GLY A 109 15.66 -12.86 12.45
C GLY A 109 14.71 -13.08 11.27
N GLY A 110 15.24 -13.36 10.08
CA GLY A 110 14.43 -13.74 8.92
C GLY A 110 13.57 -14.99 9.14
N VAL A 111 14.13 -16.04 9.78
CA VAL A 111 13.37 -17.25 10.15
C VAL A 111 12.28 -16.94 11.17
N LEU A 112 12.60 -16.15 12.21
CA LEU A 112 11.62 -15.74 13.22
C LEU A 112 10.48 -14.92 12.63
N LEU A 113 10.79 -13.97 11.74
CA LEU A 113 9.80 -13.15 11.05
C LEU A 113 8.92 -14.00 10.13
N LEU A 114 9.52 -14.92 9.36
CA LEU A 114 8.78 -15.80 8.46
C LEU A 114 7.85 -16.75 9.24
N GLY A 115 8.40 -17.50 10.19
CA GLY A 115 7.67 -18.50 10.96
C GLY A 115 6.69 -17.88 11.96
N GLY A 116 7.15 -16.88 12.72
CA GLY A 116 6.33 -16.17 13.70
C GLY A 116 5.25 -15.32 13.03
N GLY A 117 5.58 -14.63 11.93
CA GLY A 117 4.60 -13.91 11.12
C GLY A 117 3.55 -14.84 10.52
N ALA A 118 3.94 -16.01 9.99
CA ALA A 118 3.00 -16.97 9.43
C ALA A 118 2.08 -17.58 10.51
N ALA A 119 2.64 -17.94 11.67
CA ALA A 119 1.88 -18.45 12.79
C ALA A 119 0.88 -17.40 13.33
N LEU A 120 1.34 -16.16 13.53
CA LEU A 120 0.49 -15.06 13.96
C LEU A 120 -0.61 -14.78 12.93
N PHE A 121 -0.28 -14.78 11.64
CA PHE A 121 -1.25 -14.58 10.55
C PHE A 121 -2.33 -15.67 10.59
N ALA A 122 -1.93 -16.94 10.69
CA ALA A 122 -2.85 -18.06 10.76
C ALA A 122 -3.76 -17.99 12.00
N VAL A 123 -3.22 -17.65 13.17
CA VAL A 123 -3.99 -17.51 14.41
C VAL A 123 -4.98 -16.35 14.31
N LEU A 124 -4.56 -15.18 13.83
CA LEU A 124 -5.45 -14.02 13.70
C LEU A 124 -6.58 -14.27 12.69
N LEU A 125 -6.28 -14.94 11.58
CA LEU A 125 -7.25 -15.27 10.55
C LEU A 125 -8.22 -16.37 11.00
N LEU A 126 -7.70 -17.51 11.49
CA LEU A 126 -8.49 -18.72 11.73
C LEU A 126 -9.14 -18.77 13.12
N VAL A 127 -8.54 -18.12 14.12
CA VAL A 127 -9.02 -18.16 15.52
C VAL A 127 -9.71 -16.86 15.89
N PHE A 128 -9.08 -15.72 15.57
CA PHE A 128 -9.62 -14.39 15.91
C PHE A 128 -10.49 -13.78 14.80
N HIS A 129 -10.71 -14.50 13.69
CA HIS A 129 -11.62 -14.12 12.62
C HIS A 129 -11.34 -12.71 12.06
N TYR A 130 -10.06 -12.34 11.95
CA TYR A 130 -9.70 -11.12 11.24
C TYR A 130 -10.11 -11.26 9.75
N PRO A 131 -10.50 -10.15 9.07
CA PRO A 131 -10.87 -10.21 7.67
C PRO A 131 -9.75 -10.79 6.81
N ALA A 132 -10.09 -11.65 5.85
CA ALA A 132 -9.11 -12.20 4.93
C ALA A 132 -8.57 -11.13 3.95
N SER A 133 -9.37 -10.10 3.66
CA SER A 133 -8.93 -9.00 2.81
C SER A 133 -7.93 -8.11 3.54
N MET A 134 -6.75 -7.92 2.96
CA MET A 134 -5.75 -6.96 3.46
C MET A 134 -6.12 -5.51 3.16
N VAL A 135 -7.05 -5.29 2.22
CA VAL A 135 -7.52 -3.97 1.79
C VAL A 135 -9.00 -3.80 2.14
N GLY A 136 -9.44 -2.56 2.32
CA GLY A 136 -10.86 -2.30 2.55
C GLY A 136 -11.70 -2.75 1.34
N VAL A 137 -12.67 -3.63 1.59
CA VAL A 137 -13.67 -4.03 0.60
C VAL A 137 -14.96 -3.28 0.90
N PRO A 138 -15.58 -2.60 -0.07
CA PRO A 138 -16.87 -1.96 0.12
C PRO A 138 -17.90 -2.97 0.66
N GLY A 139 -18.48 -2.67 1.83
CA GLY A 139 -19.48 -3.53 2.49
C GLY A 139 -18.96 -4.38 3.65
N GLU A 140 -17.63 -4.50 3.86
CA GLU A 140 -17.09 -5.14 5.06
C GLU A 140 -17.02 -4.15 6.24
N ALA A 141 -17.41 -4.61 7.43
CA ALA A 141 -17.42 -3.79 8.65
C ALA A 141 -16.01 -3.57 9.24
N ARG A 142 -15.03 -4.41 8.89
CA ARG A 142 -13.65 -4.35 9.40
C ARG A 142 -12.68 -4.33 8.24
N THR A 143 -11.65 -3.48 8.34
CA THR A 143 -10.54 -3.42 7.39
C THR A 143 -9.22 -3.61 8.14
N ASN A 144 -8.27 -4.26 7.48
CA ASN A 144 -6.93 -4.47 8.03
C ASN A 144 -5.97 -3.32 7.74
N SER A 145 -6.19 -2.51 6.69
CA SER A 145 -5.22 -1.51 6.23
C SER A 145 -5.47 -0.09 6.73
N HIS A 146 -6.67 0.20 7.24
CA HIS A 146 -7.07 1.56 7.61
C HIS A 146 -7.97 1.56 8.85
N PRO A 147 -7.40 1.59 10.07
CA PRO A 147 -5.97 1.60 10.40
C PRO A 147 -5.32 0.20 10.37
N PRO A 148 -3.98 0.09 10.22
CA PRO A 148 -3.25 -1.18 10.22
C PRO A 148 -3.58 -2.06 11.42
N SER A 149 -3.99 -3.29 11.15
CA SER A 149 -4.23 -4.32 12.16
C SER A 149 -2.98 -5.18 12.39
N LEU A 150 -2.99 -5.98 13.46
CA LEU A 150 -1.91 -6.90 13.75
C LEU A 150 -1.70 -7.94 12.63
N LEU A 151 -2.74 -8.23 11.84
CA LEU A 151 -2.67 -9.12 10.69
C LEU A 151 -1.77 -8.55 9.57
N VAL A 152 -1.77 -7.22 9.39
CA VAL A 152 -0.87 -6.54 8.44
C VAL A 152 0.59 -6.69 8.88
N LEU A 153 0.87 -6.57 10.18
CA LEU A 153 2.24 -6.74 10.70
C LEU A 153 2.68 -8.20 10.59
N ALA A 154 1.78 -9.15 10.80
CA ALA A 154 2.04 -10.57 10.59
C ALA A 154 2.43 -10.84 9.12
N LEU A 155 1.67 -10.30 8.17
CA LEU A 155 1.98 -10.39 6.74
C LEU A 155 3.30 -9.72 6.38
N ALA A 156 3.57 -8.53 6.91
CA ALA A 156 4.85 -7.83 6.73
C ALA A 156 6.01 -8.68 7.27
N GLY A 157 5.84 -9.31 8.43
CA GLY A 157 6.81 -10.27 8.99
C GLY A 157 7.10 -11.42 8.03
N VAL A 158 6.07 -12.05 7.47
CA VAL A 158 6.23 -13.12 6.47
C VAL A 158 7.03 -12.64 5.26
N GLN A 159 6.64 -11.49 4.68
CA GLN A 159 7.27 -10.94 3.48
C GLN A 159 8.73 -10.51 3.72
N CYS A 160 9.00 -9.80 4.82
CA CYS A 160 10.35 -9.41 5.21
C CYS A 160 11.23 -10.63 5.54
N GLY A 161 10.68 -11.60 6.26
CA GLY A 161 11.37 -12.85 6.58
C GLY A 161 11.76 -13.63 5.33
N ALA A 162 10.82 -13.79 4.39
CA ALA A 162 11.08 -14.39 3.09
C ALA A 162 12.15 -13.61 2.31
N ALA A 163 12.08 -12.28 2.26
CA ALA A 163 13.07 -11.45 1.57
C ALA A 163 14.49 -11.64 2.12
N VAL A 164 14.65 -11.67 3.45
CA VAL A 164 15.95 -11.92 4.11
C VAL A 164 16.48 -13.31 3.76
N LEU A 165 15.63 -14.33 3.78
CA LEU A 165 16.03 -15.72 3.54
C LEU A 165 16.33 -16.01 2.07
N LEU A 166 15.66 -15.32 1.14
CA LEU A 166 15.82 -15.48 -0.29
C LEU A 166 16.86 -14.52 -0.89
N ARG A 167 17.37 -13.55 -0.11
CA ARG A 167 18.31 -12.51 -0.53
C ARG A 167 19.43 -13.03 -1.42
N ASP A 168 20.18 -14.02 -0.94
CA ASP A 168 21.40 -14.45 -1.64
C ASP A 168 21.07 -15.21 -2.95
N ARG A 169 19.96 -15.96 -2.97
CA ARG A 169 19.46 -16.66 -4.16
C ARG A 169 18.96 -15.68 -5.22
N LEU A 170 18.12 -14.72 -4.80
CA LEU A 170 17.61 -13.67 -5.69
C LEU A 170 18.75 -12.78 -6.18
N GLY A 171 19.69 -12.41 -5.30
CA GLY A 171 20.89 -11.66 -5.67
C GLY A 171 21.73 -12.39 -6.72
N ALA A 172 21.92 -13.71 -6.57
CA ALA A 172 22.64 -14.51 -7.54
C ALA A 172 21.98 -14.52 -8.93
N LEU A 173 20.65 -14.59 -9.00
CA LEU A 173 19.87 -14.50 -10.25
C LEU A 173 19.95 -13.10 -10.86
N LEU A 174 19.78 -12.07 -10.04
CA LEU A 174 19.76 -10.66 -10.45
C LEU A 174 21.14 -10.11 -10.80
N ARG A 175 22.22 -10.87 -10.66
CA ARG A 175 23.51 -10.53 -11.31
C ARG A 175 23.41 -10.48 -12.84
N ARG A 176 22.40 -11.12 -13.44
CA ARG A 176 22.14 -11.08 -14.88
C ARG A 176 21.45 -9.77 -15.25
N PRO A 177 22.04 -8.90 -16.10
CA PRO A 177 21.45 -7.61 -16.45
C PRO A 177 20.03 -7.70 -17.01
N ALA A 178 19.74 -8.75 -17.78
CA ALA A 178 18.41 -9.01 -18.35
C ALA A 178 17.32 -9.22 -17.29
N LEU A 179 17.66 -9.77 -16.11
CA LEU A 179 16.72 -9.95 -15.00
C LEU A 179 16.68 -8.73 -14.07
N TRP A 180 17.78 -7.99 -13.97
CA TRP A 180 17.90 -6.80 -13.13
C TRP A 180 17.22 -5.56 -13.73
N ALA A 181 17.38 -5.33 -15.03
CA ALA A 181 16.89 -4.12 -15.69
C ALA A 181 15.37 -3.88 -15.50
N PRO A 182 14.49 -4.90 -15.64
CA PRO A 182 13.06 -4.70 -15.36
C PRO A 182 12.78 -4.31 -13.90
N VAL A 183 13.49 -4.91 -12.94
CA VAL A 183 13.34 -4.60 -11.51
C VAL A 183 13.70 -3.14 -11.23
N VAL A 184 14.82 -2.67 -11.78
CA VAL A 184 15.24 -1.26 -11.65
C VAL A 184 14.23 -0.33 -12.30
N LEU A 185 13.76 -0.64 -13.51
CA LEU A 185 12.81 0.20 -14.23
C LEU A 185 11.49 0.37 -13.46
N ILE A 186 10.98 -0.74 -12.91
CA ILE A 186 9.78 -0.75 -12.08
C ILE A 186 10.03 0.04 -10.81
N ASN A 187 11.17 -0.16 -10.13
CA ASN A 187 11.50 0.54 -8.89
C ASN A 187 11.65 2.06 -9.08
N LEU A 188 12.31 2.50 -10.16
CA LEU A 188 12.44 3.91 -10.52
C LEU A 188 11.10 4.56 -10.86
N SER A 189 10.11 3.76 -11.26
CA SER A 189 8.76 4.20 -11.59
C SER A 189 7.74 3.84 -10.51
N ALA A 190 8.17 3.38 -9.32
CA ALA A 190 7.26 2.81 -8.33
C ALA A 190 6.21 3.82 -7.85
N MET A 191 6.62 5.08 -7.63
CA MET A 191 5.69 6.15 -7.27
C MET A 191 4.76 6.53 -8.43
N THR A 192 5.25 6.55 -9.67
CA THR A 192 4.41 6.74 -10.86
C THR A 192 3.35 5.64 -10.94
N ILE A 193 3.76 4.38 -10.81
CA ILE A 193 2.86 3.22 -10.86
C ILE A 193 1.83 3.35 -9.75
N PHE A 194 2.26 3.64 -8.52
CA PHE A 194 1.38 3.82 -7.37
C PHE A 194 0.30 4.87 -7.63
N CYS A 195 0.68 6.06 -8.10
CA CYS A 195 -0.24 7.17 -8.34
C CYS A 195 -1.20 6.94 -9.52
N TRP A 196 -0.76 6.24 -10.56
CA TRP A 196 -1.47 6.23 -11.85
C TRP A 196 -2.07 4.89 -12.27
N HIS A 197 -1.72 3.77 -11.63
CA HIS A 197 -2.21 2.44 -12.06
C HIS A 197 -3.75 2.30 -11.99
N GLN A 198 -4.41 2.83 -10.96
CA GLN A 198 -5.88 2.82 -10.88
C GLN A 198 -6.50 3.63 -12.02
N SER A 199 -5.92 4.79 -12.34
CA SER A 199 -6.36 5.61 -13.47
C SER A 199 -6.19 4.89 -14.81
N ALA A 200 -5.06 4.20 -15.01
CA ALA A 200 -4.79 3.41 -16.21
C ALA A 200 -5.80 2.27 -16.37
N MET A 201 -6.12 1.57 -15.29
CA MET A 201 -7.13 0.51 -15.27
C MET A 201 -8.53 1.04 -15.59
N LEU A 202 -8.94 2.17 -14.98
CA LEU A 202 -10.25 2.79 -15.26
C LEU A 202 -10.34 3.35 -16.68
N ALA A 203 -9.25 3.88 -17.23
CA ALA A 203 -9.21 4.35 -18.62
C ALA A 203 -9.50 3.24 -19.62
N ALA A 204 -9.17 1.98 -19.29
CA ALA A 204 -9.55 0.82 -20.09
C ALA A 204 -10.97 0.31 -19.73
N ALA A 205 -11.30 0.21 -18.44
CA ALA A 205 -12.55 -0.40 -17.98
C ALA A 205 -13.80 0.44 -18.30
N VAL A 206 -13.73 1.76 -18.13
CA VAL A 206 -14.90 2.63 -18.28
C VAL A 206 -15.41 2.68 -19.73
N PRO A 207 -14.57 2.92 -20.77
CA PRO A 207 -15.03 2.87 -22.15
C PRO A 207 -15.54 1.48 -22.54
N SER A 208 -14.86 0.43 -22.09
CA SER A 208 -15.24 -0.96 -22.37
C SER A 208 -16.62 -1.29 -21.80
N ALA A 209 -17.00 -0.71 -20.66
CA ALA A 209 -18.31 -0.91 -20.06
C ALA A 209 -19.47 -0.40 -20.94
N PHE A 210 -19.25 0.59 -21.81
CA PHE A 210 -20.25 1.03 -22.78
C PHE A 210 -20.32 0.14 -24.03
N ALA A 211 -19.24 -0.57 -24.33
CA ALA A 211 -19.16 -1.48 -25.47
C ALA A 211 -19.67 -2.90 -25.16
N GLY A 212 -19.66 -3.30 -23.88
CA GLY A 212 -20.22 -4.57 -23.44
C GLY A 212 -19.54 -5.16 -22.19
N THR A 213 -19.72 -6.47 -22.02
CA THR A 213 -19.12 -7.24 -20.94
C THR A 213 -17.85 -7.94 -21.41
N PHE A 214 -16.75 -7.71 -20.71
CA PHE A 214 -15.44 -8.24 -21.04
C PHE A 214 -14.88 -9.00 -19.84
N ALA A 215 -14.58 -10.28 -20.06
CA ALA A 215 -14.02 -11.15 -19.03
C ALA A 215 -12.74 -10.56 -18.44
N GLY A 216 -12.63 -10.56 -17.12
CA GLY A 216 -11.46 -10.01 -16.41
C GLY A 216 -11.36 -8.48 -16.43
N LEU A 217 -12.33 -7.76 -17.02
CA LEU A 217 -12.34 -6.30 -17.04
C LEU A 217 -13.59 -5.71 -16.39
N THR A 218 -14.78 -6.06 -16.91
CA THR A 218 -16.07 -5.56 -16.42
C THR A 218 -16.94 -6.64 -15.76
N THR A 219 -16.53 -7.90 -15.82
CA THR A 219 -17.18 -9.02 -15.12
C THR A 219 -16.76 -9.11 -13.65
N VAL A 220 -17.62 -9.72 -12.83
CA VAL A 220 -17.37 -9.95 -11.38
C VAL A 220 -16.21 -10.94 -11.18
N PRO A 221 -15.31 -10.74 -10.19
CA PRO A 221 -14.20 -11.64 -9.88
C PRO A 221 -14.63 -12.85 -9.05
N ASP A 222 -15.43 -13.74 -9.62
CA ASP A 222 -16.04 -14.89 -8.91
C ASP A 222 -15.38 -16.26 -9.21
N SER A 223 -14.38 -16.29 -10.09
CA SER A 223 -13.77 -17.53 -10.57
C SER A 223 -12.27 -17.41 -10.83
N LEU A 224 -11.57 -18.55 -10.81
CA LEU A 224 -10.14 -18.60 -11.21
C LEU A 224 -9.94 -18.20 -12.69
N GLY A 225 -10.92 -18.49 -13.54
CA GLY A 225 -10.92 -18.06 -14.94
C GLY A 225 -10.86 -16.54 -15.08
N TRP A 226 -11.53 -15.81 -14.18
CA TRP A 226 -11.44 -14.35 -14.12
C TRP A 226 -10.01 -13.88 -13.89
N VAL A 227 -9.23 -14.57 -13.05
CA VAL A 227 -7.82 -14.21 -12.78
C VAL A 227 -6.98 -14.31 -14.05
N LEU A 228 -7.14 -15.39 -14.82
CA LEU A 228 -6.43 -15.55 -16.09
C LEU A 228 -6.84 -14.48 -17.11
N ALA A 229 -8.13 -14.19 -17.20
CA ALA A 229 -8.64 -13.11 -18.05
C ALA A 229 -8.08 -11.74 -17.61
N ARG A 230 -8.00 -11.48 -16.30
CA ARG A 230 -7.41 -10.25 -15.74
C ARG A 230 -5.93 -10.12 -16.10
N LEU A 231 -5.17 -11.21 -16.04
CA LEU A 231 -3.77 -11.24 -16.42
C LEU A 231 -3.58 -10.91 -17.91
N ALA A 232 -4.49 -11.35 -18.78
CA ALA A 232 -4.46 -11.00 -20.20
C ALA A 232 -4.63 -9.49 -20.47
N TRP A 233 -5.26 -8.74 -19.55
CA TRP A 233 -5.38 -7.28 -19.63
C TRP A 233 -4.16 -6.51 -19.11
N MET A 234 -3.21 -7.16 -18.41
CA MET A 234 -2.03 -6.49 -17.85
C MET A 234 -1.20 -5.73 -18.89
N PRO A 235 -0.97 -6.24 -20.13
CA PRO A 235 -0.30 -5.46 -21.16
C PRO A 235 -1.04 -4.17 -21.52
N VAL A 236 -2.37 -4.21 -21.60
CA VAL A 236 -3.19 -3.01 -21.91
C VAL A 236 -3.08 -1.99 -20.78
N PHE A 237 -3.18 -2.43 -19.53
CA PHE A 237 -3.01 -1.54 -18.37
C PHE A 237 -1.59 -0.97 -18.31
N ALA A 238 -0.57 -1.76 -18.62
CA ALA A 238 0.82 -1.32 -18.66
C ALA A 238 1.03 -0.26 -19.76
N LEU A 239 0.48 -0.46 -20.95
CA LEU A 239 0.55 0.52 -22.04
C LEU A 239 -0.16 1.84 -21.67
N ALA A 240 -1.37 1.76 -21.11
CA ALA A 240 -2.09 2.93 -20.63
C ALA A 240 -1.30 3.67 -19.52
N LEU A 241 -0.68 2.92 -18.61
CA LEU A 241 0.15 3.47 -17.54
C LEU A 241 1.42 4.14 -18.08
N VAL A 242 2.08 3.55 -19.08
CA VAL A 242 3.22 4.17 -19.77
C VAL A 242 2.80 5.45 -20.48
N ALA A 243 1.64 5.46 -21.15
CA ALA A 243 1.12 6.65 -21.81
C ALA A 243 0.86 7.77 -20.81
N ILE A 244 0.13 7.49 -19.71
CA ILE A 244 -0.12 8.45 -18.62
C ILE A 244 1.20 8.93 -18.01
N GLY A 245 2.07 7.99 -17.64
CA GLY A 245 3.37 8.25 -17.02
C GLY A 245 4.29 9.10 -17.88
N SER A 246 4.29 8.93 -19.20
CA SER A 246 5.13 9.75 -20.09
C SER A 246 4.76 11.24 -20.06
N VAL A 247 3.48 11.56 -19.85
CA VAL A 247 2.97 12.94 -19.76
C VAL A 247 3.10 13.49 -18.33
N THR A 248 2.97 12.64 -17.32
CA THR A 248 2.96 13.06 -15.90
C THR A 248 4.32 13.04 -15.23
N ARG A 249 5.33 12.34 -15.78
CA ARG A 249 6.70 12.25 -15.23
C ARG A 249 7.33 13.62 -14.96
N ARG A 250 6.96 14.66 -15.72
CA ARG A 250 7.41 16.04 -15.48
C ARG A 250 7.08 16.57 -14.09
N PHE A 251 6.01 16.08 -13.46
CA PHE A 251 5.60 16.47 -12.11
C PHE A 251 6.37 15.75 -11.01
N GLU A 252 7.01 14.63 -11.35
CA GLU A 252 7.76 13.77 -10.42
C GLU A 252 9.26 14.13 -10.39
N ALA A 253 9.73 14.94 -11.34
CA ALA A 253 11.10 15.45 -11.35
C ALA A 253 11.37 16.37 -10.16
N PRO A 254 12.59 16.36 -9.57
CA PRO A 254 12.93 17.25 -8.47
C PRO A 254 12.64 18.72 -8.80
N TRP A 255 11.95 19.41 -7.89
CA TRP A 255 11.54 20.81 -8.07
C TRP A 255 12.74 21.76 -7.96
N LYS A 256 13.54 21.84 -9.02
CA LYS A 256 14.67 22.78 -9.17
C LYS A 256 14.13 24.16 -9.54
N GLY A 257 14.58 25.21 -8.85
CA GLY A 257 14.21 26.60 -9.14
C GLY A 257 12.83 27.06 -8.63
N VAL A 258 12.14 26.25 -7.80
CA VAL A 258 10.86 26.64 -7.18
C VAL A 258 11.11 27.37 -5.86
N THR A 259 10.46 28.53 -5.67
CA THR A 259 10.58 29.36 -4.46
C THR A 259 10.06 28.63 -3.20
N GLY A 260 10.57 29.01 -2.03
CA GLY A 260 10.12 28.44 -0.74
C GLY A 260 8.61 28.60 -0.51
N ALA A 261 8.03 29.74 -0.89
CA ALA A 261 6.59 29.99 -0.79
C ALA A 261 5.76 28.99 -1.63
N ARG A 262 6.16 28.72 -2.88
CA ARG A 262 5.47 27.74 -3.74
C ARG A 262 5.60 26.33 -3.21
N LYS A 263 6.74 25.97 -2.63
CA LYS A 263 6.92 24.68 -1.93
C LYS A 263 6.01 24.56 -0.71
N ALA A 264 5.90 25.63 0.08
CA ALA A 264 5.01 25.66 1.25
C ALA A 264 3.54 25.51 0.84
N VAL A 265 3.09 26.22 -0.19
CA VAL A 265 1.72 26.07 -0.74
C VAL A 265 1.49 24.65 -1.25
N ALA A 266 2.42 24.07 -2.01
CA ALA A 266 2.31 22.70 -2.49
C ALA A 266 2.24 21.69 -1.32
N ALA A 267 3.03 21.89 -0.28
CA ALA A 267 3.01 21.06 0.93
C ALA A 267 1.66 21.17 1.66
N LEU A 268 1.11 22.39 1.81
CA LEU A 268 -0.20 22.61 2.42
C LEU A 268 -1.32 21.94 1.60
N LEU A 269 -1.29 22.08 0.26
CA LEU A 269 -2.26 21.44 -0.62
C LEU A 269 -2.15 19.91 -0.56
N ALA A 270 -0.94 19.37 -0.54
CA ALA A 270 -0.71 17.94 -0.40
C ALA A 270 -1.19 17.42 0.97
N ALA A 271 -0.96 18.17 2.05
CA ALA A 271 -1.45 17.83 3.38
C ALA A 271 -2.99 17.87 3.44
N ALA A 272 -3.61 18.92 2.90
CA ALA A 272 -5.07 19.04 2.80
C ALA A 272 -5.67 17.90 1.97
N PHE A 273 -5.04 17.56 0.83
CA PHE A 273 -5.46 16.44 0.00
C PHE A 273 -5.30 15.10 0.72
N ALA A 274 -4.19 14.88 1.45
CA ALA A 274 -3.98 13.67 2.22
C ALA A 274 -5.04 13.51 3.33
N LEU A 275 -5.38 14.61 4.02
CA LEU A 275 -6.46 14.63 5.02
C LEU A 275 -7.83 14.32 4.39
N TYR A 276 -8.11 14.91 3.23
CA TYR A 276 -9.33 14.61 2.47
C TYR A 276 -9.38 13.14 2.05
N ALA A 277 -8.30 12.64 1.42
CA ALA A 277 -8.22 11.25 0.98
C ALA A 277 -8.39 10.29 2.16
N PHE A 278 -7.78 10.60 3.31
CA PHE A 278 -7.93 9.85 4.55
C PHE A 278 -9.38 9.87 5.08
N ALA A 279 -10.04 11.02 5.05
CA ALA A 279 -11.43 11.15 5.52
C ALA A 279 -12.46 10.46 4.59
N VAL A 280 -12.09 10.19 3.34
CA VAL A 280 -12.94 9.51 2.35
C VAL A 280 -12.76 7.99 2.39
N VAL A 281 -11.70 7.49 3.06
CA VAL A 281 -11.43 6.06 3.29
C VAL A 281 -12.23 5.55 4.48
#